data_AF-A0A8T3V7W7-F1
#
_entry.id   AF-A0A8T3V7W7-F1
#
_cell.length_a   1.000
_cell.length_b   1.000
_cell.length_c   1.000
_cell.angle_alpha   90.00
_cell.angle_beta   90.00
_cell.angle_gamma   90.00
#
_symmetry.space_group_name_H-M   'P 1'
#
loop_
_entity.id
_entity.type
_entity.pdbx_description
1 polymer ?
#
loop_
_entity_poly.entity_id
_entity_poly.type
_entity_poly.pdbx_seq_one_letter_code
_entity_poly.pdbx_strand_id
1 'polypeptide(L)'
;MVNHKLNCGATVFDKKNLDEKIDGIHECEKCRDIQIKKFSPIVDYDDFDNLCDDFKRCECGKRPIDVVMAHILKIMVEEDIVPETATLRRNSPVPLSNFYYSSLNPQFLNKNSLILLHPDFNEEVTSRLMGEVSEVACVLKGSPQNTVGMLDKNSKINHFEILDGDDTQINVMRTLLDEKIIIVKNQSRHHIEVAVTTEQKMVQLHNYLNNNGIKKGVAVDAMCGLGALGIYLLKYGFEKVIFNDINPEMIGQLKVNLQINEINDDFEIFNESFEDLKIDKVDLCVIDAFPGADISEITEKAEKIADNVLVI
;
A
#
# COMPACT_ATOMS: atom_id res chain seq x y z
N MET A 1 -19.00 -6.06 23.84
CA MET A 1 -18.39 -4.88 23.22
C MET A 1 -17.04 -4.66 23.87
N VAL A 2 -15.99 -5.21 23.27
CA VAL A 2 -14.61 -4.96 23.71
C VAL A 2 -13.97 -4.08 22.64
N ASN A 3 -13.66 -2.84 23.01
CA ASN A 3 -12.84 -1.96 22.19
C ASN A 3 -11.40 -2.51 22.24
N HIS A 4 -11.01 -3.26 21.21
CA HIS A 4 -9.62 -3.67 21.04
C HIS A 4 -8.84 -2.51 20.40
N LYS A 5 -8.32 -1.61 21.24
CA LYS A 5 -7.23 -0.72 20.85
C LYS A 5 -5.93 -1.52 20.86
N LEU A 6 -5.43 -1.87 19.69
CA LEU A 6 -4.09 -2.42 19.53
C LEU A 6 -3.07 -1.27 19.50
N ASN A 7 -2.19 -1.26 20.50
CA ASN A 7 -1.07 -0.34 20.59
C ASN A 7 0.10 -0.89 19.77
N CYS A 8 0.19 -0.49 18.51
CA CYS A 8 1.40 -0.61 17.69
C CYS A 8 1.56 0.64 16.83
N GLY A 9 1.72 1.83 17.42
CA GLY A 9 2.14 3.07 16.73
C GLY A 9 1.29 3.59 15.55
N ALA A 10 0.36 2.80 15.02
CA ALA A 10 -0.49 3.07 13.89
C ALA A 10 -1.79 3.68 14.38
N THR A 11 -2.27 4.68 13.67
CA THR A 11 -3.62 5.19 13.82
C THR A 11 -4.60 4.01 13.79
N VAL A 12 -5.34 3.81 14.89
CA VAL A 12 -6.33 2.72 15.03
C VAL A 12 -7.38 2.91 13.95
N PHE A 13 -7.30 2.14 12.86
CA PHE A 13 -8.34 2.07 11.85
C PHE A 13 -9.52 1.30 12.45
N ASP A 14 -10.65 2.00 12.65
CA ASP A 14 -11.92 1.37 13.00
C ASP A 14 -12.71 1.11 11.72
N LYS A 15 -12.98 -0.17 11.42
CA LYS A 15 -13.79 -0.61 10.28
C LYS A 15 -15.18 0.03 10.28
N LYS A 16 -15.70 0.46 11.44
CA LYS A 16 -16.99 1.17 11.53
C LYS A 16 -17.02 2.49 10.76
N ASN A 17 -15.86 3.14 10.58
CA ASN A 17 -15.76 4.41 9.85
C ASN A 17 -15.33 4.20 8.39
N LEU A 18 -15.38 2.95 7.89
CA LEU A 18 -14.93 2.63 6.53
C LEU A 18 -15.76 3.37 5.48
N ASP A 19 -17.09 3.34 5.58
CA ASP A 19 -17.94 3.97 4.57
C ASP A 19 -17.77 5.50 4.58
N GLU A 20 -17.66 6.13 5.76
CA GLU A 20 -17.33 7.56 5.87
C GLU A 20 -15.97 7.90 5.24
N LYS A 21 -14.96 7.03 5.41
CA LYS A 21 -13.64 7.21 4.77
C LYS A 21 -13.70 7.04 3.25
N ILE A 22 -14.49 6.08 2.75
CA ILE A 22 -14.74 5.89 1.33
C ILE A 22 -15.44 7.12 0.74
N ASP A 23 -16.53 7.56 1.35
CA ASP A 23 -17.26 8.76 0.93
C ASP A 23 -16.37 10.00 0.98
N GLY A 24 -15.49 10.06 1.98
CA GLY A 24 -14.48 11.10 2.17
C GLY A 24 -13.45 11.21 1.04
N ILE A 25 -13.35 10.26 0.11
CA ILE A 25 -12.53 10.39 -1.10
C ILE A 25 -13.19 11.37 -2.09
N HIS A 26 -14.50 11.30 -2.26
CA HIS A 26 -15.22 11.99 -3.33
C HIS A 26 -15.21 13.51 -3.20
N GLU A 27 -14.97 14.21 -4.30
CA GLU A 27 -15.08 15.66 -4.35
C GLU A 27 -16.50 16.15 -4.07
N CYS A 28 -16.61 17.37 -3.52
CA CYS A 28 -17.91 18.05 -3.42
C CYS A 28 -18.22 18.81 -4.71
N GLU A 29 -19.47 19.21 -4.91
CA GLU A 29 -19.92 19.94 -6.12
C GLU A 29 -19.17 21.27 -6.39
N LYS A 30 -18.51 21.83 -5.37
CA LYS A 30 -17.76 23.09 -5.47
C LYS A 30 -16.26 22.90 -5.68
N CYS A 31 -15.77 21.66 -5.61
CA CYS A 31 -14.40 21.35 -5.98
C CYS A 31 -14.21 21.67 -7.46
N ARG A 32 -13.17 22.44 -7.77
CA ARG A 32 -12.83 22.82 -9.14
C ARG A 32 -11.55 22.15 -9.53
N ASP A 33 -11.57 21.46 -10.65
CA ASP A 33 -10.36 20.91 -11.24
C ASP A 33 -9.46 22.06 -11.73
N ILE A 34 -8.17 21.94 -11.48
CA ILE A 34 -7.16 22.96 -11.81
C ILE A 34 -6.00 22.24 -12.47
N GLN A 35 -5.84 22.53 -13.75
CA GLN A 35 -4.81 21.92 -14.57
C GLN A 35 -3.54 22.77 -14.50
N ILE A 36 -2.45 22.21 -13.97
CA ILE A 36 -1.11 22.81 -13.99
C ILE A 36 -0.30 22.16 -15.12
N LYS A 37 0.45 22.96 -15.88
CA LYS A 37 1.31 22.46 -16.98
C LYS A 37 2.46 21.61 -16.42
N LYS A 38 2.28 20.28 -16.40
CA LYS A 38 3.20 19.35 -15.71
C LYS A 38 4.60 19.23 -16.31
N PHE A 39 4.81 19.74 -17.52
CA PHE A 39 6.07 19.65 -18.27
C PHE A 39 6.86 20.96 -18.32
N SER A 40 6.28 22.05 -17.83
CA SER A 40 6.97 23.33 -17.72
C SER A 40 7.68 23.41 -16.36
N PRO A 41 8.81 24.14 -16.27
CA PRO A 41 9.41 24.51 -15.00
C PRO A 41 8.35 25.08 -14.04
N ILE A 42 8.38 24.67 -12.77
CA ILE A 42 7.38 25.13 -11.80
C ILE A 42 7.46 26.63 -11.55
N VAL A 43 8.67 27.20 -11.65
CA VAL A 43 8.92 28.65 -11.50
C VAL A 43 8.26 29.48 -12.60
N ASP A 44 7.95 28.87 -13.75
CA ASP A 44 7.24 29.52 -14.87
C ASP A 44 5.71 29.50 -14.69
N TYR A 45 5.19 28.91 -13.60
CA TYR A 45 3.78 28.92 -13.32
C TYR A 45 3.34 30.32 -12.87
N ASP A 46 2.36 30.92 -13.56
CA ASP A 46 1.92 32.31 -13.32
C ASP A 46 1.56 32.61 -11.85
N ASP A 47 1.09 31.61 -11.11
CA ASP A 47 0.70 31.70 -9.70
C ASP A 47 1.77 31.10 -8.75
N PHE A 48 3.03 30.94 -9.17
CA PHE A 48 4.10 30.32 -8.37
C PHE A 48 4.24 30.95 -6.98
N ASP A 49 4.30 32.28 -6.92
CA ASP A 49 4.41 33.01 -5.65
C ASP A 49 3.17 32.84 -4.76
N ASN A 50 2.00 32.59 -5.36
CA ASN A 50 0.73 32.39 -4.66
C ASN A 50 0.54 30.95 -4.14
N LEU A 51 1.40 30.00 -4.52
CA LEU A 51 1.35 28.63 -4.00
C LEU A 51 1.62 28.65 -2.48
N CYS A 52 0.58 28.33 -1.71
CA CYS A 52 0.58 28.21 -0.26
C CYS A 52 -0.49 27.19 0.20
N ASP A 53 -0.61 26.94 1.51
CA ASP A 53 -1.55 25.95 2.05
C ASP A 53 -3.02 26.21 1.69
N ASP A 54 -3.42 27.47 1.56
CA ASP A 54 -4.82 27.85 1.26
C ASP A 54 -5.09 28.00 -0.24
N PHE A 55 -4.04 27.97 -1.07
CA PHE A 55 -4.17 28.21 -2.50
C PHE A 55 -5.08 27.16 -3.16
N LYS A 56 -6.20 27.66 -3.70
CA LYS A 56 -7.27 26.88 -4.36
C LYS A 56 -7.88 25.77 -3.49
N ARG A 57 -7.83 25.93 -2.17
CA ARG A 57 -8.56 25.07 -1.23
C ARG A 57 -10.06 25.26 -1.42
N CYS A 58 -10.78 24.16 -1.57
CA CYS A 58 -12.22 24.14 -1.62
C CYS A 58 -12.79 24.40 -0.21
N GLU A 59 -14.02 24.91 -0.13
CA GLU A 59 -14.72 25.09 1.15
C GLU A 59 -14.95 23.77 1.91
N CYS A 60 -14.96 22.62 1.23
CA CYS A 60 -14.99 21.31 1.88
C CYS A 60 -13.63 20.93 2.52
N GLY A 61 -12.63 21.81 2.42
CA GLY A 61 -11.30 21.62 2.96
C GLY A 61 -10.32 20.92 2.01
N LYS A 62 -10.76 20.37 0.89
CA LYS A 62 -9.90 19.63 -0.06
C LYS A 62 -9.16 20.52 -1.06
N ARG A 63 -8.02 20.05 -1.56
CA ARG A 63 -7.25 20.71 -2.65
C ARG A 63 -7.00 19.76 -3.84
N PRO A 64 -7.00 20.27 -5.09
CA PRO A 64 -6.61 19.46 -6.25
C PRO A 64 -5.18 18.91 -6.08
N ILE A 65 -4.96 17.64 -6.41
CA ILE A 65 -3.64 16.98 -6.25
C ILE A 65 -2.53 17.73 -6.98
N ASP A 66 -2.75 18.19 -8.21
CA ASP A 66 -1.71 18.91 -8.96
C ASP A 66 -1.31 20.23 -8.29
N VAL A 67 -2.25 20.92 -7.63
CA VAL A 67 -1.97 22.15 -6.87
C VAL A 67 -1.15 21.85 -5.61
N VAL A 68 -1.46 20.76 -4.92
CA VAL A 68 -0.70 20.30 -3.75
C VAL A 68 0.72 19.91 -4.16
N MET A 69 0.86 19.14 -5.25
CA MET A 69 2.17 18.74 -5.78
C MET A 69 2.98 19.94 -6.30
N ALA A 70 2.33 20.98 -6.83
CA ALA A 70 2.98 22.23 -7.22
C ALA A 70 3.52 22.98 -6.00
N HIS A 71 2.75 23.05 -4.92
CA HIS A 71 3.22 23.65 -3.66
C HIS A 71 4.40 22.88 -3.06
N ILE A 72 4.34 21.55 -3.05
CA ILE A 72 5.45 20.69 -2.63
C ILE A 72 6.69 20.93 -3.49
N LEU A 73 6.54 20.99 -4.82
CA LEU A 73 7.65 21.19 -5.73
C LEU A 73 8.28 22.59 -5.59
N LYS A 74 7.47 23.62 -5.29
CA LYS A 74 7.97 24.96 -4.93
C LYS A 74 8.90 24.89 -3.72
N ILE A 75 8.47 24.25 -2.64
CA ILE A 75 9.32 24.08 -1.44
C ILE A 75 10.62 23.35 -1.80
N MET A 76 10.55 22.29 -2.61
CA MET A 76 11.77 21.56 -3.02
C MET A 76 12.74 22.39 -3.88
N VAL A 77 12.23 23.32 -4.70
CA VAL A 77 13.07 24.27 -5.45
C VAL A 77 13.68 25.31 -4.53
N GLU A 78 12.89 25.87 -3.61
CA GLU A 78 13.37 26.88 -2.64
C GLU A 78 14.43 26.33 -1.68
N GLU A 79 14.36 25.04 -1.36
CA GLU A 79 15.34 24.32 -0.53
C GLU A 79 16.49 23.69 -1.35
N ASP A 80 16.63 24.02 -2.63
CA ASP A 80 17.68 23.54 -3.54
C ASP A 80 17.79 22.00 -3.65
N ILE A 81 16.72 21.27 -3.32
CA ILE A 81 16.66 19.79 -3.47
C ILE A 81 16.44 19.40 -4.93
N VAL A 82 15.78 20.26 -5.71
CA VAL A 82 15.62 20.12 -7.16
C VAL A 82 15.92 21.45 -7.84
N PRO A 83 16.40 21.46 -9.10
CA PRO A 83 16.74 22.70 -9.78
C PRO A 83 15.50 23.54 -10.14
N GLU A 84 15.66 24.84 -10.40
CA GLU A 84 14.56 25.71 -10.87
C GLU A 84 13.87 25.22 -12.15
N THR A 85 14.60 24.46 -12.99
CA THR A 85 14.06 23.82 -14.20
C THR A 85 13.16 22.60 -13.90
N ALA A 86 12.93 22.28 -12.63
CA ALA A 86 12.14 21.16 -12.19
C ALA A 86 10.69 21.24 -12.65
N THR A 87 10.15 20.10 -13.04
CA THR A 87 8.78 19.97 -13.55
C THR A 87 8.00 19.00 -12.68
N LEU A 88 6.68 19.22 -12.54
CA LEU A 88 5.80 18.30 -11.79
C LEU A 88 5.93 16.85 -12.26
N ARG A 89 6.11 16.64 -13.57
CA ARG A 89 6.15 15.29 -14.14
C ARG A 89 7.41 14.50 -13.73
N ARG A 90 8.54 15.16 -13.52
CA ARG A 90 9.84 14.49 -13.39
C ARG A 90 10.49 14.63 -12.02
N ASN A 91 10.19 15.71 -11.32
CA ASN A 91 10.93 16.11 -10.12
C ASN A 91 10.07 16.11 -8.86
N SER A 92 8.74 15.97 -9.00
CA SER A 92 7.88 15.79 -7.84
C SER A 92 8.19 14.49 -7.11
N PRO A 93 8.03 14.46 -5.78
CA PRO A 93 8.13 13.23 -5.01
C PRO A 93 6.99 12.30 -5.41
N VAL A 94 7.13 11.01 -5.10
CA VAL A 94 6.06 10.05 -5.33
C VAL A 94 4.94 10.33 -4.32
N PRO A 95 3.73 10.69 -4.77
CA PRO A 95 2.61 10.95 -3.87
C PRO A 95 1.81 9.67 -3.65
N LEU A 96 1.95 9.09 -2.46
CA LEU A 96 1.20 7.90 -2.07
C LEU A 96 0.05 8.34 -1.17
N SER A 97 -1.18 7.95 -1.49
CA SER A 97 -2.29 8.22 -0.58
C SER A 97 -2.17 7.33 0.65
N ASN A 98 -2.56 7.82 1.82
CA ASN A 98 -2.70 6.97 3.00
C ASN A 98 -4.02 6.16 3.01
N PHE A 99 -4.90 6.38 2.04
CA PHE A 99 -6.16 5.66 1.90
C PHE A 99 -6.50 5.39 0.44
N TYR A 100 -6.47 4.12 0.03
CA TYR A 100 -6.89 3.66 -1.30
C TYR A 100 -8.19 2.88 -1.21
N TYR A 101 -9.11 3.15 -2.13
CA TYR A 101 -10.31 2.36 -2.32
C TYR A 101 -10.40 1.87 -3.76
N SER A 102 -10.04 0.60 -3.97
CA SER A 102 -9.94 -0.01 -5.30
C SER A 102 -9.09 0.86 -6.26
N SER A 103 -9.52 1.01 -7.51
CA SER A 103 -8.88 1.85 -8.51
C SER A 103 -9.16 3.36 -8.36
N LEU A 104 -9.83 3.80 -7.28
CA LEU A 104 -10.13 5.22 -7.07
C LEU A 104 -8.92 5.94 -6.49
N ASN A 105 -8.29 6.75 -7.34
CA ASN A 105 -7.27 7.70 -6.92
C ASN A 105 -7.90 9.07 -6.64
N PRO A 106 -7.78 9.63 -5.42
CA PRO A 106 -8.34 10.93 -5.10
C PRO A 106 -7.72 12.02 -5.98
N GLN A 107 -8.56 12.72 -6.74
CA GLN A 107 -8.15 13.93 -7.46
C GLN A 107 -8.09 15.16 -6.55
N PHE A 108 -8.82 15.08 -5.42
CA PHE A 108 -8.88 16.12 -4.40
C PHE A 108 -8.47 15.52 -3.06
N LEU A 109 -7.46 16.12 -2.43
CA LEU A 109 -6.81 15.60 -1.26
C LEU A 109 -7.38 16.24 0.01
N ASN A 110 -7.57 15.40 1.03
CA ASN A 110 -7.85 15.84 2.39
C ASN A 110 -6.55 16.24 3.09
N LYS A 111 -6.67 16.96 4.21
CA LYS A 111 -5.55 17.13 5.13
C LYS A 111 -5.05 15.76 5.62
N ASN A 112 -3.74 15.64 5.87
CA ASN A 112 -3.08 14.41 6.33
C ASN A 112 -3.48 13.18 5.49
N SER A 113 -3.35 13.28 4.16
CA SER A 113 -3.73 12.21 3.24
C SER A 113 -2.61 11.72 2.31
N LEU A 114 -1.45 12.38 2.32
CA LEU A 114 -0.30 12.03 1.48
C LEU A 114 0.91 11.56 2.29
N ILE A 115 1.47 10.45 1.86
CA ILE A 115 2.81 9.99 2.21
C ILE A 115 3.70 10.33 1.01
N LEU A 116 4.74 11.13 1.23
CA LEU A 116 5.67 11.56 0.18
C LEU A 116 6.95 10.72 0.22
N LEU A 117 7.45 10.31 -0.94
CA LEU A 117 8.73 9.62 -1.06
C LEU A 117 9.65 10.33 -2.04
N HIS A 118 10.86 10.69 -1.60
CA HIS A 118 11.92 11.23 -2.46
C HIS A 118 13.31 10.83 -1.93
N PRO A 119 14.30 10.55 -2.79
CA PRO A 119 15.64 10.16 -2.34
C PRO A 119 16.40 11.29 -1.65
N ASP A 120 16.15 12.53 -2.05
CA ASP A 120 16.93 13.69 -1.61
C ASP A 120 16.28 14.48 -0.46
N PHE A 121 15.19 13.98 0.12
CA PHE A 121 14.61 14.64 1.30
C PHE A 121 15.60 14.65 2.49
N ASN A 122 15.53 15.74 3.25
CA ASN A 122 16.35 16.04 4.42
C ASN A 122 15.48 16.68 5.53
N GLU A 123 16.06 16.99 6.68
CA GLU A 123 15.33 17.54 7.84
C GLU A 123 14.68 18.90 7.53
N GLU A 124 15.36 19.76 6.76
CA GLU A 124 14.92 21.13 6.47
C GLU A 124 13.67 21.15 5.59
N VAL A 125 13.71 20.47 4.43
CA VAL A 125 12.53 20.32 3.57
C VAL A 125 11.41 19.58 4.28
N THR A 126 11.72 18.60 5.14
CA THR A 126 10.71 17.84 5.86
C THR A 126 9.93 18.74 6.80
N SER A 127 10.63 19.58 7.58
CA SER A 127 10.01 20.56 8.47
C SER A 127 9.07 21.50 7.70
N ARG A 128 9.51 22.00 6.53
CA ARG A 128 8.68 22.85 5.68
C ARG A 128 7.48 22.11 5.10
N LEU A 129 7.65 20.89 4.58
CA LEU A 129 6.54 20.10 4.03
C LEU A 129 5.47 19.81 5.08
N MET A 130 5.87 19.40 6.29
CA MET A 130 4.95 19.11 7.39
C MET A 130 4.29 20.39 7.94
N GLY A 131 4.99 21.53 7.93
CA GLY A 131 4.48 22.79 8.44
C GLY A 131 3.63 23.61 7.46
N GLU A 132 3.93 23.52 6.16
CA GLU A 132 3.35 24.39 5.12
C GLU A 132 2.34 23.66 4.23
N VAL A 133 2.32 22.32 4.17
CA VAL A 133 1.42 21.56 3.29
C VAL A 133 0.51 20.66 4.11
N SER A 134 -0.71 21.13 4.43
CA SER A 134 -1.66 20.42 5.29
C SER A 134 -2.04 19.01 4.81
N GLU A 135 -1.87 18.71 3.52
CA GLU A 135 -2.14 17.38 2.95
C GLU A 135 -1.09 16.33 3.32
N VAL A 136 0.12 16.73 3.69
CA VAL A 136 1.23 15.81 3.99
C VAL A 136 1.02 15.17 5.36
N ALA A 137 0.91 13.85 5.37
CA ALA A 137 0.81 13.02 6.57
C ALA A 137 2.16 12.44 6.99
N CYS A 138 3.06 12.18 6.02
CA CYS A 138 4.38 11.61 6.26
C CYS A 138 5.36 11.94 5.13
N VAL A 139 6.63 12.08 5.49
CA VAL A 139 7.76 12.28 4.58
C VAL A 139 8.75 11.11 4.74
N LEU A 140 8.96 10.39 3.65
CA LEU A 140 9.87 9.25 3.54
C LEU A 140 11.07 9.58 2.65
N LYS A 141 12.25 9.15 3.06
CA LYS A 141 13.46 9.18 2.24
C LYS A 141 13.73 7.83 1.60
N GLY A 142 13.86 7.83 0.27
CA GLY A 142 14.17 6.64 -0.50
C GLY A 142 13.70 6.72 -1.95
N SER A 143 13.83 5.62 -2.67
CA SER A 143 13.45 5.51 -4.09
C SER A 143 12.52 4.31 -4.29
N PRO A 144 11.47 4.41 -5.13
CA PRO A 144 10.64 3.26 -5.52
C PRO A 144 11.44 2.11 -6.15
N GLN A 145 12.64 2.39 -6.66
CA GLN A 145 13.54 1.37 -7.22
C GLN A 145 14.26 0.54 -6.15
N ASN A 146 14.19 0.95 -4.88
CA ASN A 146 14.78 0.19 -3.79
C ASN A 146 13.92 -1.04 -3.47
N THR A 147 14.58 -2.18 -3.28
CA THR A 147 13.96 -3.36 -2.69
C THR A 147 13.74 -3.12 -1.20
N VAL A 148 12.49 -2.85 -0.84
CA VAL A 148 12.03 -2.69 0.55
C VAL A 148 11.40 -4.00 1.01
N GLY A 149 11.69 -4.40 2.25
CA GLY A 149 11.33 -5.70 2.80
C GLY A 149 12.50 -6.69 2.74
N MET A 150 12.18 -7.98 2.67
CA MET A 150 13.13 -9.09 2.66
C MET A 150 12.91 -9.93 1.40
N LEU A 151 13.93 -10.03 0.55
CA LEU A 151 13.84 -10.74 -0.73
C LEU A 151 13.89 -12.26 -0.56
N ASP A 152 14.83 -12.75 0.24
CA ASP A 152 15.06 -14.17 0.52
C ASP A 152 15.64 -14.37 1.93
N LYS A 153 15.90 -15.63 2.30
CA LYS A 153 16.41 -16.00 3.64
C LYS A 153 17.80 -15.48 3.96
N ASN A 154 18.57 -15.06 2.95
CA ASN A 154 19.93 -14.56 3.09
C ASN A 154 19.99 -13.02 3.04
N SER A 155 18.87 -12.37 2.74
CA SER A 155 18.75 -10.94 2.57
C SER A 155 18.54 -10.21 3.89
N LYS A 156 19.05 -8.99 4.00
CA LYS A 156 18.69 -8.07 5.09
C LYS A 156 17.34 -7.43 4.81
N ILE A 157 16.59 -7.12 5.86
CA ILE A 157 15.38 -6.30 5.77
C ILE A 157 15.80 -4.85 5.53
N ASN A 158 15.26 -4.22 4.49
CA ASN A 158 15.47 -2.81 4.19
C ASN A 158 14.16 -2.04 4.30
N HIS A 159 14.26 -0.78 4.71
CA HIS A 159 13.13 0.16 4.83
C HIS A 159 13.43 1.47 4.12
N PHE A 160 12.38 2.20 3.77
CA PHE A 160 12.51 3.65 3.60
C PHE A 160 12.73 4.30 4.96
N GLU A 161 13.53 5.36 4.99
CA GLU A 161 13.72 6.15 6.20
C GLU A 161 12.50 7.06 6.40
N ILE A 162 11.91 7.03 7.59
CA ILE A 162 10.85 7.97 7.97
C ILE A 162 11.54 9.21 8.52
N LEU A 163 11.33 10.36 7.86
CA LEU A 163 11.85 11.65 8.35
C LEU A 163 10.87 12.30 9.33
N ASP A 164 9.56 12.28 9.03
CA ASP A 164 8.51 12.74 9.93
C ASP A 164 7.12 12.16 9.53
N GLY A 165 6.19 12.10 10.47
CA GLY A 165 4.77 11.77 10.26
C GLY A 165 4.37 10.29 10.42
N ASP A 166 3.13 9.98 10.02
CA ASP A 166 2.53 8.63 10.06
C ASP A 166 2.42 8.03 8.65
N ASP A 167 3.19 6.98 8.40
CA ASP A 167 3.25 6.28 7.11
C ASP A 167 2.21 5.16 6.94
N THR A 168 1.22 5.10 7.84
CA THR A 168 0.13 4.13 7.76
C THR A 168 -0.69 4.37 6.49
N GLN A 169 -0.78 3.34 5.65
CA GLN A 169 -1.63 3.29 4.47
C GLN A 169 -2.69 2.20 4.63
N ILE A 170 -3.93 2.53 4.27
CA ILE A 170 -5.08 1.63 4.29
C ILE A 170 -5.54 1.39 2.85
N ASN A 171 -5.56 0.13 2.44
CA ASN A 171 -5.98 -0.32 1.12
C ASN A 171 -7.27 -1.13 1.26
N VAL A 172 -8.36 -0.60 0.72
CA VAL A 172 -9.67 -1.23 0.71
C VAL A 172 -9.93 -1.74 -0.68
N MET A 173 -9.94 -3.05 -0.84
CA MET A 173 -10.06 -3.70 -2.14
C MET A 173 -11.45 -4.29 -2.31
N ARG A 174 -12.01 -4.11 -3.51
CA ARG A 174 -13.24 -4.80 -3.91
C ARG A 174 -12.87 -6.21 -4.37
N THR A 175 -13.75 -7.15 -4.08
CA THR A 175 -13.59 -8.54 -4.50
C THR A 175 -14.76 -8.97 -5.36
N LEU A 176 -14.58 -10.08 -6.09
CA LEU A 176 -15.65 -10.76 -6.82
C LEU A 176 -16.56 -11.61 -5.89
N LEU A 177 -16.42 -11.48 -4.57
CA LEU A 177 -17.24 -12.16 -3.55
C LEU A 177 -18.25 -11.22 -2.87
N ASP A 178 -18.42 -10.00 -3.40
CA ASP A 178 -19.23 -8.92 -2.80
C ASP A 178 -18.79 -8.49 -1.38
N GLU A 179 -17.63 -8.96 -0.91
CA GLU A 179 -16.99 -8.52 0.33
C GLU A 179 -15.76 -7.64 0.04
N LYS A 180 -15.47 -6.68 0.94
CA LYS A 180 -14.24 -5.87 0.88
C LYS A 180 -13.14 -6.56 1.68
N ILE A 181 -11.91 -6.50 1.17
CA ILE A 181 -10.70 -6.86 1.94
C ILE A 181 -9.98 -5.58 2.31
N ILE A 182 -9.63 -5.44 3.58
CA ILE A 182 -8.95 -4.25 4.11
C ILE A 182 -7.54 -4.64 4.50
N ILE A 183 -6.56 -3.95 3.93
CA ILE A 183 -5.14 -4.16 4.24
C ILE A 183 -4.59 -2.87 4.81
N VAL A 184 -4.04 -2.95 6.01
CA VAL A 184 -3.30 -1.85 6.63
C VAL A 184 -1.82 -2.18 6.56
N LYS A 185 -1.00 -1.19 6.21
CA LYS A 185 0.45 -1.33 6.10
C LYS A 185 1.17 -0.04 6.44
N ASN A 186 2.44 -0.15 6.83
CA ASN A 186 3.36 0.98 6.94
C ASN A 186 4.16 1.11 5.64
N GLN A 187 3.96 2.18 4.90
CA GLN A 187 4.54 2.32 3.57
C GLN A 187 6.08 2.29 3.55
N SER A 188 6.75 2.68 4.65
CA SER A 188 8.21 2.58 4.82
C SER A 188 8.74 1.15 4.79
N ARG A 189 7.90 0.16 5.13
CA ARG A 189 8.28 -1.26 5.22
C ARG A 189 7.82 -2.09 4.03
N HIS A 190 7.17 -1.46 3.05
CA HIS A 190 6.57 -2.16 1.92
C HIS A 190 7.10 -1.62 0.60
N HIS A 191 7.42 -2.54 -0.29
CA HIS A 191 7.73 -2.20 -1.67
C HIS A 191 6.54 -1.50 -2.35
N ILE A 192 6.85 -0.56 -3.24
CA ILE A 192 5.85 0.16 -4.03
C ILE A 192 5.68 -0.59 -5.34
N GLU A 193 4.59 -1.34 -5.46
CA GLU A 193 4.26 -2.09 -6.68
C GLU A 193 3.90 -1.11 -7.82
N VAL A 194 4.61 -1.19 -8.96
CA VAL A 194 4.39 -0.31 -10.12
C VAL A 194 3.58 -1.01 -11.25
N ALA A 195 3.52 -2.34 -11.27
CA ALA A 195 3.07 -3.11 -12.45
C ALA A 195 1.72 -3.84 -12.30
N VAL A 196 1.51 -4.61 -11.24
CA VAL A 196 0.28 -5.41 -11.03
C VAL A 196 -0.32 -5.04 -9.69
N THR A 197 -1.57 -4.60 -9.69
CA THR A 197 -2.27 -4.28 -8.44
C THR A 197 -2.70 -5.55 -7.72
N THR A 198 -2.74 -5.53 -6.39
CA THR A 198 -3.28 -6.63 -5.58
C THR A 198 -4.70 -7.05 -6.02
N GLU A 199 -5.55 -6.11 -6.49
CA GLU A 199 -6.88 -6.45 -7.03
C GLU A 199 -6.80 -7.32 -8.30
N GLN A 200 -5.84 -7.07 -9.20
CA GLN A 200 -5.65 -7.92 -10.39
C GLN A 200 -5.20 -9.33 -10.00
N LYS A 201 -4.31 -9.44 -9.00
CA LYS A 201 -3.89 -10.73 -8.42
C LYS A 201 -5.10 -11.50 -7.87
N MET A 202 -6.00 -10.82 -7.15
CA MET A 202 -7.23 -11.43 -6.64
C MET A 202 -8.21 -11.86 -7.75
N VAL A 203 -8.33 -11.08 -8.85
CA VAL A 203 -9.15 -11.50 -10.01
C VAL A 203 -8.57 -12.75 -10.66
N GLN A 204 -7.25 -12.85 -10.80
CA GLN A 204 -6.60 -14.05 -11.32
C GLN A 204 -6.88 -15.26 -10.41
N LEU A 205 -6.72 -15.10 -9.09
CA LEU A 205 -7.03 -16.14 -8.12
C LEU A 205 -8.50 -16.59 -8.20
N HIS A 206 -9.46 -15.65 -8.24
CA HIS A 206 -10.88 -15.98 -8.36
C HIS A 206 -11.19 -16.79 -9.61
N ASN A 207 -10.67 -16.36 -10.77
CA ASN A 207 -10.89 -17.04 -12.03
C ASN A 207 -10.28 -18.45 -12.02
N TYR A 208 -9.09 -18.60 -11.44
CA TYR A 208 -8.46 -19.91 -11.27
C TYR A 208 -9.33 -20.84 -10.43
N LEU A 209 -9.82 -20.38 -9.28
CA LEU A 209 -10.65 -21.17 -8.37
C LEU A 209 -11.97 -21.62 -9.04
N ASN A 210 -12.66 -20.70 -9.74
CA ASN A 210 -13.93 -20.99 -10.41
C ASN A 210 -13.79 -21.97 -11.58
N ASN A 211 -12.68 -21.90 -12.32
CA ASN A 211 -12.51 -22.68 -13.55
C ASN A 211 -11.97 -24.09 -13.31
N ASN A 212 -11.34 -24.35 -12.15
CA ASN A 212 -10.63 -25.59 -11.89
C ASN A 212 -11.29 -26.50 -10.84
N GLY A 213 -12.39 -26.08 -10.20
CA GLY A 213 -13.12 -26.93 -9.25
C GLY A 213 -12.28 -27.38 -8.06
N ILE A 214 -11.41 -26.49 -7.57
CA ILE A 214 -10.44 -26.77 -6.50
C ILE A 214 -11.16 -27.19 -5.22
N LYS A 215 -10.68 -28.27 -4.58
CA LYS A 215 -11.18 -28.69 -3.26
C LYS A 215 -10.84 -27.62 -2.22
N LYS A 216 -11.84 -27.20 -1.44
CA LYS A 216 -11.72 -26.08 -0.50
C LYS A 216 -11.37 -26.53 0.92
N GLY A 217 -10.47 -27.50 1.08
CA GLY A 217 -10.01 -27.93 2.40
C GLY A 217 -8.93 -26.98 2.92
N VAL A 218 -7.66 -27.32 2.70
CA VAL A 218 -6.51 -26.54 3.16
C VAL A 218 -5.84 -25.84 1.97
N ALA A 219 -5.59 -24.54 2.08
CA ALA A 219 -4.73 -23.81 1.16
C ALA A 219 -3.51 -23.21 1.88
N VAL A 220 -2.48 -22.90 1.09
CA VAL A 220 -1.28 -22.20 1.55
C VAL A 220 -1.11 -20.92 0.75
N ASP A 221 -0.95 -19.80 1.45
CA ASP A 221 -0.44 -18.54 0.93
C ASP A 221 1.07 -18.50 1.26
N ALA A 222 1.90 -18.88 0.28
CA ALA A 222 3.29 -19.31 0.49
C ALA A 222 4.25 -18.16 0.85
N MET A 223 3.96 -16.97 0.33
CA MET A 223 4.69 -15.72 0.54
C MET A 223 3.68 -14.60 0.82
N CYS A 224 2.94 -14.80 1.91
CA CYS A 224 1.66 -14.15 2.13
C CYS A 224 1.75 -12.63 2.32
N GLY A 225 2.91 -12.09 2.69
CA GLY A 225 3.10 -10.67 3.00
C GLY A 225 2.04 -10.18 3.98
N LEU A 226 1.18 -9.28 3.50
CA LEU A 226 0.08 -8.68 4.26
C LEU A 226 -1.18 -9.56 4.36
N GLY A 227 -1.21 -10.69 3.64
CA GLY A 227 -2.27 -11.71 3.68
C GLY A 227 -3.42 -11.49 2.72
N ALA A 228 -3.31 -10.61 1.71
CA ALA A 228 -4.44 -10.27 0.85
C ALA A 228 -5.03 -11.52 0.14
N LEU A 229 -4.17 -12.39 -0.40
CA LEU A 229 -4.59 -13.60 -1.10
C LEU A 229 -5.09 -14.68 -0.14
N GLY A 230 -4.43 -14.92 0.98
CA GLY A 230 -4.91 -15.87 1.99
C GLY A 230 -6.22 -15.44 2.66
N ILE A 231 -6.41 -14.14 2.95
CA ILE A 231 -7.69 -13.59 3.43
C ILE A 231 -8.78 -13.81 2.39
N TYR A 232 -8.46 -13.61 1.11
CA TYR A 232 -9.36 -13.91 0.02
C TYR A 232 -9.75 -15.39 -0.01
N LEU A 233 -8.80 -16.32 0.15
CA LEU A 233 -9.04 -17.76 0.17
C LEU A 233 -9.99 -18.18 1.31
N LEU A 234 -9.81 -17.61 2.51
CA LEU A 234 -10.74 -17.84 3.63
C LEU A 234 -12.15 -17.36 3.28
N LYS A 235 -12.28 -16.14 2.76
CA LYS A 235 -13.58 -15.59 2.33
C LYS A 235 -14.20 -16.36 1.17
N TYR A 236 -13.39 -16.97 0.31
CA TYR A 236 -13.83 -17.84 -0.79
C TYR A 236 -14.40 -19.19 -0.28
N GLY A 237 -14.10 -19.55 0.96
CA GLY A 237 -14.63 -20.71 1.68
C GLY A 237 -13.69 -21.89 1.79
N PHE A 238 -12.36 -21.67 1.84
CA PHE A 238 -11.42 -22.71 2.30
C PHE A 238 -11.61 -22.99 3.79
N GLU A 239 -11.61 -24.26 4.19
CA GLU A 239 -11.71 -24.69 5.59
C GLU A 239 -10.52 -24.25 6.44
N LYS A 240 -9.33 -24.10 5.82
CA LYS A 240 -8.14 -23.59 6.50
C LYS A 240 -7.18 -22.92 5.52
N VAL A 241 -6.55 -21.82 5.94
CA VAL A 241 -5.44 -21.20 5.21
C VAL A 241 -4.17 -21.14 6.05
N ILE A 242 -3.08 -21.65 5.49
CA ILE A 242 -1.75 -21.54 6.06
C ILE A 242 -1.09 -20.31 5.45
N PHE A 243 -0.78 -19.32 6.28
CA PHE A 243 -0.02 -18.13 5.90
C PHE A 243 1.45 -18.37 6.21
N ASN A 244 2.31 -18.26 5.21
CA ASN A 244 3.76 -18.28 5.41
C ASN A 244 4.39 -17.03 4.81
N ASP A 245 5.29 -16.40 5.54
CA ASP A 245 6.16 -15.37 4.98
C ASP A 245 7.50 -15.42 5.70
N ILE A 246 8.57 -15.18 4.97
CA ILE A 246 9.90 -15.18 5.57
C ILE A 246 10.17 -13.90 6.38
N ASN A 247 9.54 -12.79 6.02
CA ASN A 247 9.73 -11.52 6.68
C ASN A 247 8.88 -11.46 7.96
N PRO A 248 9.50 -11.46 9.16
CA PRO A 248 8.78 -11.43 10.43
C PRO A 248 7.92 -10.15 10.60
N GLU A 249 8.29 -9.05 9.94
CA GLU A 249 7.49 -7.81 9.99
C GLU A 249 6.18 -7.94 9.23
N MET A 250 6.17 -8.70 8.13
CA MET A 250 4.95 -9.01 7.38
C MET A 250 4.02 -9.88 8.22
N ILE A 251 4.56 -10.87 8.93
CA ILE A 251 3.80 -11.71 9.86
C ILE A 251 3.18 -10.90 11.01
N GLY A 252 3.90 -9.92 11.53
CA GLY A 252 3.36 -8.97 12.51
C GLY A 252 2.15 -8.20 11.97
N GLN A 253 2.26 -7.67 10.75
CA GLN A 253 1.20 -6.88 10.11
C GLN A 253 0.02 -7.74 9.62
N LEU A 254 0.28 -8.95 9.14
CA LEU A 254 -0.73 -9.95 8.77
C LEU A 254 -1.73 -10.16 9.91
N LYS A 255 -1.25 -10.31 11.15
CA LYS A 255 -2.11 -10.50 12.32
C LYS A 255 -3.08 -9.33 12.53
N VAL A 256 -2.61 -8.10 12.29
CA VAL A 256 -3.45 -6.90 12.33
C VAL A 256 -4.50 -6.95 11.21
N ASN A 257 -4.10 -7.36 10.00
CA ASN A 257 -5.01 -7.47 8.87
C ASN A 257 -6.07 -8.55 9.07
N LEU A 258 -5.72 -9.72 9.61
CA LEU A 258 -6.68 -10.77 9.96
C LEU A 258 -7.74 -10.24 10.94
N GLN A 259 -7.31 -9.54 11.98
CA GLN A 259 -8.21 -8.93 12.96
C GLN A 259 -9.13 -7.86 12.34
N ILE A 260 -8.60 -6.97 11.51
CA ILE A 260 -9.39 -5.94 10.81
C ILE A 260 -10.42 -6.56 9.87
N ASN A 261 -10.10 -7.69 9.26
CA ASN A 261 -11.03 -8.44 8.41
C ASN A 261 -11.94 -9.40 9.19
N GLU A 262 -11.90 -9.34 10.54
CA GLU A 262 -12.72 -10.13 11.47
C GLU A 262 -12.50 -11.66 11.34
N ILE A 263 -11.28 -12.05 10.98
CA ILE A 263 -10.84 -13.45 10.86
C ILE A 263 -10.10 -13.84 12.15
N ASN A 264 -10.61 -14.84 12.87
CA ASN A 264 -10.11 -15.23 14.19
C ASN A 264 -9.68 -16.69 14.28
N ASP A 265 -10.11 -17.52 13.35
CA ASP A 265 -9.92 -18.96 13.29
C ASP A 265 -9.67 -19.42 11.84
N ASP A 266 -9.53 -20.73 11.65
CA ASP A 266 -9.33 -21.35 10.34
C ASP A 266 -8.03 -20.94 9.63
N PHE A 267 -7.01 -20.55 10.40
CA PHE A 267 -5.69 -20.28 9.85
C PHE A 267 -4.54 -20.76 10.75
N GLU A 268 -3.38 -20.96 10.12
CA GLU A 268 -2.09 -21.09 10.78
C GLU A 268 -1.10 -20.09 10.19
N ILE A 269 -0.15 -19.63 11.00
CA ILE A 269 0.85 -18.66 10.58
C ILE A 269 2.25 -19.22 10.85
N PHE A 270 3.07 -19.24 9.81
CA PHE A 270 4.47 -19.62 9.85
C PHE A 270 5.35 -18.43 9.45
N ASN A 271 6.55 -18.37 10.02
CA ASN A 271 7.57 -17.41 9.64
C ASN A 271 8.83 -18.16 9.23
N GLU A 272 8.77 -18.81 8.08
CA GLU A 272 9.84 -19.67 7.57
C GLU A 272 10.12 -19.36 6.10
N SER A 273 11.32 -19.72 5.64
CA SER A 273 11.53 -19.83 4.20
C SER A 273 10.57 -20.90 3.66
N PHE A 274 9.94 -20.66 2.52
CA PHE A 274 8.94 -21.59 2.00
C PHE A 274 9.56 -22.97 1.75
N GLU A 275 10.84 -23.03 1.39
CA GLU A 275 11.63 -24.24 1.15
C GLU A 275 11.85 -25.07 2.43
N ASP A 276 11.84 -24.43 3.59
CA ASP A 276 12.00 -25.09 4.90
C ASP A 276 10.65 -25.46 5.55
N LEU A 277 9.54 -24.85 5.11
CA LEU A 277 8.18 -25.07 5.64
C LEU A 277 7.74 -26.55 5.65
N LYS A 278 7.41 -27.10 6.82
CA LYS A 278 6.98 -28.50 6.95
C LYS A 278 5.49 -28.58 7.26
N ILE A 279 4.69 -28.93 6.25
CA ILE A 279 3.25 -29.08 6.35
C ILE A 279 2.79 -30.36 5.66
N ASP A 280 1.60 -30.83 6.05
CA ASP A 280 0.91 -31.92 5.36
C ASP A 280 0.46 -31.48 3.95
N LYS A 281 0.03 -32.45 3.14
CA LYS A 281 -0.47 -32.17 1.79
C LYS A 281 -1.71 -31.28 1.83
N VAL A 282 -1.75 -30.27 0.97
CA VAL A 282 -2.83 -29.28 0.87
C VAL A 282 -3.52 -29.33 -0.49
N ASP A 283 -4.69 -28.70 -0.59
CA ASP A 283 -5.48 -28.68 -1.83
C ASP A 283 -4.97 -27.62 -2.83
N LEU A 284 -4.44 -26.49 -2.33
CA LEU A 284 -3.93 -25.37 -3.13
C LEU A 284 -2.72 -24.71 -2.47
N CYS A 285 -1.70 -24.40 -3.27
CA CYS A 285 -0.60 -23.51 -2.90
C CYS A 285 -0.59 -22.30 -3.84
N VAL A 286 -0.67 -21.10 -3.28
CA VAL A 286 -0.54 -19.83 -4.00
C VAL A 286 0.84 -19.24 -3.75
N ILE A 287 1.52 -18.86 -4.81
CA ILE A 287 2.88 -18.31 -4.83
C ILE A 287 2.79 -16.89 -5.40
N ASP A 288 2.99 -15.88 -4.56
CA ASP A 288 3.13 -14.46 -4.96
C ASP A 288 4.53 -13.98 -4.54
N ALA A 289 5.51 -14.21 -5.42
CA ALA A 289 6.91 -13.91 -5.12
C ALA A 289 7.25 -12.45 -5.37
N PHE A 290 8.32 -11.98 -4.75
CA PHE A 290 8.87 -10.66 -5.06
C PHE A 290 9.22 -10.57 -6.57
N PRO A 291 8.93 -9.45 -7.25
CA PRO A 291 9.25 -9.30 -8.67
C PRO A 291 10.72 -9.59 -8.97
N GLY A 292 10.97 -10.52 -9.90
CA GLY A 292 12.33 -10.92 -10.31
C GLY A 292 13.01 -11.94 -9.40
N ALA A 293 12.34 -12.45 -8.36
CA ALA A 293 12.85 -13.58 -7.58
C ALA A 293 12.86 -14.88 -8.41
N ASP A 294 13.85 -15.73 -8.18
CA ASP A 294 13.87 -17.10 -8.71
C ASP A 294 12.93 -17.98 -7.87
N ILE A 295 11.87 -18.48 -8.49
CA ILE A 295 10.84 -19.29 -7.84
C ILE A 295 10.94 -20.78 -8.17
N SER A 296 12.02 -21.22 -8.81
CA SER A 296 12.14 -22.60 -9.32
C SER A 296 12.06 -23.64 -8.19
N GLU A 297 12.85 -23.47 -7.12
CA GLU A 297 12.84 -24.37 -5.96
C GLU A 297 11.53 -24.30 -5.18
N ILE A 298 10.95 -23.08 -5.05
CA ILE A 298 9.66 -22.83 -4.41
C ILE A 298 8.55 -23.60 -5.15
N THR A 299 8.54 -23.51 -6.47
CA THR A 299 7.54 -24.18 -7.32
C THR A 299 7.68 -25.71 -7.24
N GLU A 300 8.91 -26.23 -7.33
CA GLU A 300 9.16 -27.68 -7.22
C GLU A 300 8.69 -28.23 -5.87
N LYS A 301 8.87 -27.47 -4.79
CA LYS A 301 8.34 -27.85 -3.48
C LYS A 301 6.81 -27.78 -3.45
N ALA A 302 6.21 -26.71 -3.96
CA ALA A 302 4.76 -26.53 -3.97
C ALA A 302 4.05 -27.69 -4.69
N GLU A 303 4.59 -28.14 -5.83
CA GLU A 303 4.06 -29.28 -6.60
C GLU A 303 4.11 -30.62 -5.84
N LYS A 304 5.01 -30.76 -4.85
CA LYS A 304 5.08 -31.96 -4.01
C LYS A 304 4.08 -31.95 -2.86
N ILE A 305 3.74 -30.76 -2.35
CA ILE A 305 2.92 -30.59 -1.14
C ILE A 305 1.49 -30.15 -1.43
N ALA A 306 1.16 -29.74 -2.66
CA ALA A 306 -0.18 -29.30 -3.03
C ALA A 306 -0.75 -30.09 -4.20
N ASP A 307 -2.07 -30.30 -4.21
CA ASP A 307 -2.77 -30.86 -5.38
C ASP A 307 -2.80 -29.86 -6.55
N ASN A 308 -2.78 -28.56 -6.23
CA ASN A 308 -2.81 -27.47 -7.21
C ASN A 308 -1.83 -26.38 -6.81
N VAL A 309 -1.12 -25.82 -7.79
CA VAL A 309 -0.19 -24.71 -7.60
C VAL A 309 -0.61 -23.56 -8.51
N LEU A 310 -0.70 -22.36 -7.95
CA LEU A 310 -0.96 -21.12 -8.67
C LEU A 310 0.15 -20.12 -8.39
N VAL A 311 0.84 -19.68 -9.43
CA VAL A 311 1.81 -18.58 -9.37
C VAL A 311 1.13 -17.31 -9.86
N ILE A 312 1.26 -16.23 -9.10
CA ILE A 312 0.67 -14.91 -9.35
C ILE A 312 1.77 -13.85 -9.44
#